data_AF-A0A1Z8LUR4-F1
#
_entry.id   AF-A0A1Z8LUR4-F1
#
_cell.length_a   1.000
_cell.length_b   1.000
_cell.length_c   1.000
_cell.angle_alpha   90.00
_cell.angle_beta   90.00
_cell.angle_gamma   90.00
#
_symmetry.space_group_name_H-M   'P 1'
#
loop_
_entity.id
_entity.type
_entity.pdbx_description
1 polymer ?
#
loop_
_entity_poly.entity_id
_entity_poly.type
_entity_poly.pdbx_seq_one_letter_code
_entity_poly.pdbx_strand_id
1 'polypeptide(L)'
;MPTYTDRVQKSVTLYEPGPIPENQEDMGTYLVTELKRLGNIIYNQAAFRLERIHVPPVRPRVGDIRYADGTDWNPGSGEGVYLFNGTSWSKF
;
A
#
# COMPACT_ATOMS: atom_id res chain seq x y z
N MET A 1 -4.35 14.85 25.52
CA MET A 1 -4.00 13.55 24.91
C MET A 1 -3.47 13.83 23.52
N PRO A 2 -2.30 13.30 23.11
CA PRO A 2 -1.79 13.49 21.76
C PRO A 2 -2.66 12.65 20.81
N THR A 3 -3.40 13.31 19.93
CA THR A 3 -4.15 12.66 18.86
C THR A 3 -3.14 12.12 17.85
N TYR A 4 -2.84 10.81 17.91
CA TYR A 4 -2.14 10.14 16.82
C TYR A 4 -3.09 10.12 15.63
N THR A 5 -2.98 11.12 14.76
CA THR A 5 -3.59 11.05 13.44
C THR A 5 -2.84 10.00 12.66
N ASP A 6 -3.54 8.88 12.43
CA ASP A 6 -3.11 7.82 11.54
C ASP A 6 -2.72 8.44 10.20
N ARG A 7 -1.41 8.45 9.91
CA ARG A 7 -0.91 8.94 8.64
C ARG A 7 -1.21 7.83 7.65
N VAL A 8 -2.37 7.92 7.00
CA VAL A 8 -2.73 7.08 5.86
C VAL A 8 -1.68 7.30 4.79
N GLN A 9 -0.62 6.51 4.84
CA GLN A 9 0.50 6.58 3.92
C GLN A 9 0.22 5.56 2.84
N LYS A 10 -0.12 6.04 1.64
CA LYS A 10 -0.37 5.22 0.45
C LYS A 10 0.67 4.10 0.32
N SER A 11 0.33 2.88 0.71
CA SER A 11 1.18 1.70 0.61
C SER A 11 1.09 1.23 -0.82
N VAL A 12 2.16 1.57 -1.53
CA VAL A 12 2.55 0.93 -2.78
C VAL A 12 1.52 1.16 -3.89
N THR A 13 1.67 2.32 -4.52
CA THR A 13 1.33 2.48 -5.93
C THR A 13 2.22 1.52 -6.73
N LEU A 14 1.66 0.76 -7.67
CA LEU A 14 2.42 0.17 -8.76
C LEU A 14 3.40 1.22 -9.29
N TYR A 15 4.68 0.86 -9.44
CA TYR A 15 5.64 1.81 -10.01
C TYR A 15 5.29 2.01 -11.50
N GLU A 16 4.86 3.22 -11.83
CA GLU A 16 4.77 3.71 -13.18
C GLU A 16 5.63 4.98 -13.27
N PRO A 17 6.61 5.01 -14.20
CA PRO A 17 7.46 6.18 -14.36
C PRO A 17 6.61 7.39 -14.74
N GLY A 18 6.97 8.56 -14.22
CA GLY A 18 6.39 9.81 -14.69
C GLY A 18 6.71 10.06 -16.17
N PRO A 19 6.05 11.04 -16.81
CA PRO A 19 6.36 11.42 -18.18
C PRO A 19 7.83 11.84 -18.29
N ILE A 20 8.49 11.38 -19.36
CA ILE A 20 9.86 11.77 -19.66
C ILE A 20 9.85 13.26 -20.02
N PRO A 21 10.75 14.08 -19.45
CA PRO A 21 10.80 15.50 -19.78
C PRO A 21 11.21 15.73 -21.23
N GLU A 22 10.66 16.77 -21.85
CA GLU A 22 10.97 17.16 -23.23
C GLU A 22 12.36 17.80 -23.34
N ASN A 23 12.77 18.58 -22.33
CA ASN A 23 14.07 19.22 -22.30
C ASN A 23 15.11 18.33 -21.62
N GLN A 24 16.29 18.24 -22.23
CA GLN A 24 17.40 17.45 -21.70
C GLN A 24 17.90 17.96 -20.33
N GLU A 25 17.81 19.27 -20.08
CA GLU A 25 18.24 19.90 -18.82
C GLU A 25 17.43 19.40 -17.60
N ASP A 26 16.17 19.00 -17.81
CA ASP A 26 15.27 18.51 -16.76
C ASP A 26 15.50 17.02 -16.42
N MET A 27 16.31 16.30 -17.22
CA MET A 27 16.53 14.86 -17.09
C MET A 27 17.13 14.48 -15.73
N GLY A 28 18.04 15.31 -15.20
CA GLY A 28 18.65 15.07 -13.89
C GLY A 28 17.62 15.08 -12.76
N THR A 29 16.71 16.06 -12.78
CA THR A 29 15.62 16.20 -11.80
C THR A 29 14.63 15.06 -11.91
N TYR A 30 14.29 14.65 -13.14
CA TYR A 30 13.43 13.50 -13.40
C TYR A 30 14.01 12.22 -12.77
N LEU A 31 15.29 11.91 -13.06
CA LEU A 31 15.94 10.71 -12.54
C LEU A 31 15.97 10.68 -11.00
N VAL A 32 16.33 11.78 -10.35
CA VAL A 32 16.33 11.85 -8.88
C VAL A 32 14.93 11.63 -8.31
N THR A 33 13.90 12.17 -8.97
CA THR A 33 12.50 11.99 -8.56
C THR A 33 12.07 10.53 -8.67
N GLU A 34 12.34 9.88 -9.80
CA GLU A 34 11.99 8.49 -10.03
C GLU A 34 12.74 7.53 -9.08
N LEU A 35 14.03 7.77 -8.84
CA LEU A 35 14.82 7.00 -7.86
C LEU A 35 14.28 7.13 -6.44
N LYS A 36 13.83 8.32 -6.03
CA LYS A 36 13.18 8.51 -4.72
C LYS A 36 11.85 7.77 -4.64
N ARG A 37 11.04 7.79 -5.71
CA ARG A 37 9.77 7.03 -5.78
C ARG A 37 10.03 5.53 -5.63
N LEU A 38 11.02 4.99 -6.35
CA LEU A 38 11.45 3.58 -6.22
C LEU A 38 11.97 3.27 -4.81
N GLY A 39 12.83 4.13 -4.26
CA GLY A 39 13.36 3.97 -2.90
C GLY A 39 12.26 3.91 -1.84
N ASN A 40 11.22 4.73 -1.96
CA ASN A 40 10.06 4.71 -1.07
C ASN A 40 9.26 3.40 -1.20
N ILE A 41 9.08 2.88 -2.42
CA ILE A 41 8.40 1.60 -2.64
C ILE A 41 9.20 0.46 -1.99
N ILE A 42 10.51 0.41 -2.22
CA ILE A 42 11.39 -0.62 -1.64
C ILE A 42 11.38 -0.53 -0.11
N TYR A 43 11.46 0.69 0.46
CA TYR A 43 11.39 0.89 1.90
C TYR A 43 10.06 0.40 2.50
N ASN A 44 8.93 0.72 1.85
CA ASN A 44 7.62 0.27 2.30
C ASN A 44 7.47 -1.26 2.27
N GLN A 45 8.02 -1.91 1.23
CA GLN A 45 8.07 -3.37 1.13
C GLN A 45 8.96 -3.99 2.21
N ALA A 46 10.15 -3.42 2.44
CA ALA A 46 11.07 -3.89 3.48
C ALA A 46 10.52 -3.71 4.90
N ALA A 47 9.77 -2.63 5.14
CA ALA A 47 9.10 -2.39 6.42
C ALA A 47 7.81 -3.20 6.61
N PHE A 48 7.37 -3.95 5.58
CA PHE A 48 6.14 -4.74 5.55
C PHE A 48 4.92 -4.01 6.12
N ARG A 49 4.76 -2.72 5.76
CA ARG A 49 3.65 -1.90 6.26
C ARG A 49 2.40 -2.18 5.43
N LEU A 50 1.40 -2.78 6.07
CA LEU A 50 0.08 -2.97 5.48
C LEU A 50 -0.75 -1.71 5.70
N GLU A 51 -1.36 -1.23 4.63
CA GLU A 51 -2.39 -0.21 4.75
C GLU A 51 -3.68 -0.75 5.30
N ARG A 52 -4.30 0.07 6.15
CA ARG A 52 -5.71 -0.08 6.49
C ARG A 52 -6.55 0.23 5.27
N ILE A 53 -7.38 -0.71 4.86
CA ILE A 53 -8.33 -0.53 3.76
C ILE A 53 -9.76 -0.64 4.27
N HIS A 54 -10.63 0.15 3.64
CA HIS A 54 -12.06 0.25 3.93
C HIS A 54 -12.93 -0.51 2.92
N VAL A 55 -12.33 -1.06 1.86
CA VAL A 55 -13.05 -1.76 0.78
C VAL A 55 -12.41 -3.13 0.53
N PRO A 56 -13.21 -4.22 0.46
CA PRO A 56 -12.69 -5.55 0.16
C PRO A 56 -12.06 -5.62 -1.25
N PRO A 57 -10.98 -6.40 -1.44
CA PRO A 57 -10.47 -6.71 -2.78
C PRO A 57 -11.52 -7.46 -3.61
N VAL A 58 -11.73 -7.03 -4.86
CA VAL A 58 -12.75 -7.63 -5.76
C VAL A 58 -12.36 -9.04 -6.25
N ARG A 59 -11.07 -9.35 -6.33
CA ARG A 59 -10.53 -10.64 -6.79
C ARG A 59 -9.30 -11.04 -5.97
N PRO A 60 -9.48 -11.41 -4.69
CA PRO A 60 -8.35 -11.79 -3.86
C PRO A 60 -7.74 -13.09 -4.36
N ARG A 61 -6.42 -13.20 -4.23
CA ARG A 61 -5.64 -14.39 -4.57
C ARG A 61 -5.21 -15.09 -3.29
N VAL A 62 -5.08 -16.42 -3.34
CA VAL A 62 -4.53 -17.19 -2.22
C VAL A 62 -3.21 -16.57 -1.78
N GLY A 63 -3.07 -16.31 -0.48
CA GLY A 63 -1.89 -15.65 0.07
C GLY A 63 -1.96 -14.13 0.13
N ASP A 64 -3.03 -13.50 -0.35
CA ASP A 64 -3.23 -12.06 -0.14
C ASP A 64 -3.31 -11.75 1.36
N ILE A 65 -2.51 -10.76 1.77
CA ILE A 65 -2.51 -10.22 3.14
C ILE A 65 -2.99 -8.77 3.09
N ARG A 66 -3.93 -8.40 3.97
CA ARG A 66 -4.50 -7.05 4.02
C ARG A 66 -4.82 -6.67 5.46
N TYR A 67 -4.78 -5.37 5.77
CA TYR A 67 -5.20 -4.83 7.06
C TYR A 67 -6.59 -4.20 6.91
N ALA A 68 -7.59 -4.81 7.55
CA ALA A 68 -8.98 -4.36 7.50
C ALA A 68 -9.25 -3.31 8.57
N ASP A 69 -10.07 -2.30 8.25
CA ASP A 69 -10.46 -1.25 9.20
C ASP A 69 -11.43 -1.75 10.29
N GLY A 70 -12.09 -2.88 10.07
CA GLY A 70 -13.03 -3.46 11.01
C GLY A 70 -14.40 -2.79 11.06
N THR A 71 -14.59 -1.73 10.27
CA THR A 71 -15.84 -0.97 10.14
C THR A 71 -16.44 -1.16 8.76
N ASP A 72 -15.94 -0.44 7.74
CA ASP A 72 -16.46 -0.52 6.36
C ASP A 72 -16.11 -1.87 5.72
N TRP A 73 -14.92 -2.38 6.03
CA TRP A 73 -14.50 -3.72 5.67
C TRP A 73 -14.15 -4.53 6.92
N ASN A 74 -15.02 -5.48 7.24
CA ASN A 74 -14.83 -6.42 8.34
C ASN A 74 -15.06 -7.86 7.85
N PRO A 75 -13.98 -8.63 7.58
CA PRO A 75 -14.12 -10.01 7.12
C PRO A 75 -14.65 -10.99 8.19
N GLY A 76 -14.83 -10.55 9.44
CA GLY A 76 -15.51 -11.33 10.48
C GLY A 76 -14.96 -11.15 11.90
N SER A 77 -13.83 -10.46 12.10
CA SER A 77 -13.17 -10.37 13.42
C SER A 77 -12.64 -8.96 13.72
N GLY A 78 -13.32 -7.93 13.22
CA GLY A 78 -13.00 -6.52 13.46
C GLY A 78 -11.73 -6.06 12.74
N GLU A 79 -11.14 -4.97 13.24
CA GLU A 79 -9.90 -4.41 12.68
C GLU A 79 -8.74 -5.42 12.82
N GLY A 80 -7.89 -5.55 11.80
CA GLY A 80 -6.76 -6.47 11.89
C GLY A 80 -6.17 -6.93 10.57
N VAL A 81 -5.08 -7.69 10.66
CA VAL A 81 -4.44 -8.32 9.51
C VAL A 81 -5.13 -9.63 9.18
N TYR A 82 -5.49 -9.81 7.91
CA TYR A 82 -6.15 -11.01 7.41
C TYR A 82 -5.35 -11.63 6.26
N LEU A 83 -5.35 -12.96 6.21
CA LEU A 83 -4.86 -13.80 5.11
C LEU A 83 -6.04 -14.37 4.32
N PHE A 84 -6.02 -14.26 3.00
CA PHE A 84 -6.96 -14.97 2.15
C PHE A 84 -6.47 -16.39 1.85
N ASN A 85 -7.23 -17.40 2.29
CA ASN A 85 -6.87 -18.82 2.12
C ASN A 85 -7.34 -19.43 0.79
N GLY A 86 -8.00 -18.65 -0.07
CA GLY A 86 -8.63 -19.12 -1.31
C GLY A 86 -10.14 -19.20 -1.27
N THR A 87 -10.73 -19.15 -0.07
CA THR A 87 -12.19 -19.20 0.13
C THR A 87 -12.66 -18.11 1.08
N SER A 88 -11.93 -17.87 2.16
CA SER A 88 -12.26 -16.89 3.18
C SER A 88 -11.03 -16.11 3.64
N TRP A 89 -11.29 -14.99 4.29
CA TRP A 89 -10.29 -14.24 5.03
C TRP A 89 -10.21 -14.77 6.46
N SER A 90 -9.01 -15.10 6.91
CA SER A 90 -8.75 -15.53 8.28
C SER A 90 -7.85 -14.50 8.95
N LYS A 91 -8.24 -14.05 10.15
CA LYS A 91 -7.40 -13.14 10.93
C LYS A 91 -6.15 -13.89 11.39
N PHE A 92 -5.00 -13.22 11.34
CA PHE A 92 -3.78 -13.72 11.98
C PHE A 92 -3.91 -13.71 13.50
#